data_AF-A0A1G7CKE1-F1
#
_entry.id   AF-A0A1G7CKE1-F1
#
_cell.length_a   1.000
_cell.length_b   1.000
_cell.length_c   1.000
_cell.angle_alpha   90.00
_cell.angle_beta   90.00
_cell.angle_gamma   90.00
#
_symmetry.space_group_name_H-M   'P 1'
#
loop_
_entity.id
_entity.type
_entity.pdbx_description
1 polymer ?
#
loop_
_entity_poly.entity_id
_entity_poly.type
_entity_poly.pdbx_seq_one_letter_code
_entity_poly.pdbx_strand_id
1 'polypeptide(L)' 'MTRKPIAFGVLGLVAALIAADLAGSEPLNPYQAPPLMAYGSGLAATGAHCAASAVQVQE' A
#
# COMPACT_ATOMS: atom_id res chain seq x y z
N MET A 1 33.73 15.05 -3.66
CA MET A 1 33.09 15.25 -2.33
C MET A 1 31.62 15.67 -2.46
N THR A 2 30.85 15.07 -3.37
CA THR A 2 29.43 15.44 -3.64
C THR A 2 28.45 14.30 -3.34
N ARG A 3 28.93 13.05 -3.26
CA ARG A 3 28.08 11.87 -3.05
C ARG A 3 27.37 11.87 -1.70
N LYS A 4 28.04 12.30 -0.63
CA LYS A 4 27.51 12.36 0.74
C LYS A 4 26.35 13.35 0.88
N PRO A 5 26.47 14.64 0.49
CA PRO A 5 25.35 15.58 0.59
C PRO A 5 24.19 15.18 -0.33
N ILE A 6 24.46 14.64 -1.53
CA ILE A 6 23.41 14.13 -2.42
C ILE A 6 22.67 12.95 -1.78
N ALA A 7 23.38 11.99 -1.18
CA ALA A 7 22.75 10.86 -0.49
C ALA A 7 21.85 11.32 0.66
N PHE A 8 22.31 12.27 1.49
CA PHE A 8 21.48 12.84 2.54
C PHE A 8 20.28 13.61 2.00
N GLY A 9 20.46 14.35 0.89
CA GLY A 9 19.35 15.03 0.23
C GLY A 9 18.27 14.06 -0.28
N VAL A 10 18.68 12.97 -0.90
CA VAL A 10 17.75 11.92 -1.37
C VAL A 10 17.04 11.26 -0.18
N LEU A 11 17.77 10.88 0.86
CA LEU A 11 17.17 10.29 2.07
C LEU A 11 16.19 11.25 2.74
N GLY A 12 16.54 12.53 2.83
CA GLY A 12 15.65 13.57 3.36
C GLY A 12 14.38 13.73 2.53
N LEU A 13 14.51 13.73 1.20
CA LEU A 13 13.36 13.80 0.30
C LEU A 13 12.44 12.59 0.44
N VAL A 14 13.00 11.37 0.49
CA VAL A 14 12.22 10.14 0.69
C VAL A 14 11.48 10.18 2.04
N ALA A 15 12.17 10.58 3.11
CA ALA A 15 11.54 10.69 4.42
C ALA A 15 10.41 11.72 4.44
N ALA A 16 10.60 12.86 3.77
CA ALA A 16 9.56 13.90 3.65
C ALA A 16 8.33 13.39 2.87
N LEU A 17 8.54 12.64 1.78
CA LEU A 17 7.45 12.05 1.00
C LEU A 17 6.65 11.04 1.84
N ILE A 18 7.32 10.16 2.59
CA ILE A 18 6.67 9.19 3.48
C ILE A 18 5.87 9.92 4.58
N ALA A 19 6.44 10.97 5.17
CA ALA A 19 5.74 11.75 6.19
C ALA A 19 4.48 12.43 5.64
N ALA A 20 4.55 12.98 4.41
CA ALA A 20 3.39 13.57 3.74
C ALA A 20 2.31 12.52 3.42
N ASP A 21 2.70 11.35 2.93
CA ASP A 21 1.80 10.22 2.64
C ASP A 21 1.05 9.75 3.90
N LEU A 22 1.77 9.55 5.01
CA LEU A 22 1.18 9.14 6.29
C LEU A 22 0.28 10.22 6.92
N ALA A 23 0.60 11.50 6.71
CA ALA A 23 -0.21 12.60 7.24
C ALA A 23 -1.51 12.82 6.45
N GLY A 24 -1.51 12.50 5.15
CA GLY A 24 -2.66 12.68 4.26
C GLY A 24 -3.53 11.44 4.08
N SER A 25 -3.03 10.24 4.41
CA SER A 25 -3.74 8.99 4.18
C SER A 25 -4.73 8.66 5.31
N GLU A 26 -5.92 8.21 4.94
CA GLU A 26 -6.83 7.54 5.87
C GLU A 26 -6.22 6.18 6.31
N PRO A 27 -6.57 5.67 7.51
CA PRO A 27 -6.17 4.33 7.90
C PRO A 27 -6.61 3.32 6.84
N LEU A 28 -5.66 2.51 6.38
CA LEU A 28 -5.92 1.51 5.35
C LEU A 28 -7.08 0.60 5.79
N ASN A 29 -8.17 0.61 5.03
CA ASN A 29 -9.29 -0.28 5.26
C ASN A 29 -9.00 -1.64 4.59
N PRO A 30 -8.67 -2.69 5.36
CA PRO A 30 -8.27 -3.98 4.79
C PRO A 30 -9.41 -4.73 4.08
N TYR A 31 -10.65 -4.30 4.26
CA TYR A 31 -11.83 -4.89 3.58
C TYR A 31 -12.12 -4.25 2.22
N GLN A 32 -11.60 -3.04 1.99
CA GLN A 32 -11.73 -2.32 0.72
C GLN A 32 -10.42 -2.31 -0.06
N ALA A 33 -9.29 -2.63 0.58
CA ALA A 33 -8.00 -2.68 -0.08
C ALA A 33 -7.92 -3.90 -1.02
N PRO A 34 -7.61 -3.72 -2.31
CA PRO A 34 -7.32 -4.83 -3.19
C PRO A 34 -6.08 -5.59 -2.67
N PRO A 35 -5.97 -6.90 -2.95
CA PRO A 35 -4.85 -7.70 -2.47
C PRO A 35 -3.51 -7.09 -2.90
N LEU A 36 -2.60 -6.93 -1.94
CA LEU A 36 -1.29 -6.30 -2.14
C LEU A 36 -0.45 -6.99 -3.23
N MET A 37 -0.72 -8.28 -3.50
CA MET A 37 -0.17 -9.01 -4.64
C MET A 37 -1.26 -9.86 -5.31
N ALA A 38 -1.54 -9.59 -6.59
CA ALA A 38 -2.65 -10.17 -7.36
C ALA A 38 -2.18 -10.92 -8.63
N TYR A 39 -1.06 -11.64 -8.55
CA TYR A 39 -0.48 -12.24 -9.77
C TYR A 39 -1.13 -13.59 -10.09
N GLY A 40 -2.08 -13.59 -11.05
CA GLY A 40 -2.64 -14.78 -11.72
C GLY A 40 -3.65 -15.61 -10.93
N SER A 41 -4.14 -15.16 -9.77
CA SER A 41 -4.74 -16.05 -8.77
C SER A 41 -6.27 -16.01 -8.62
N GLY A 42 -6.98 -14.99 -9.10
CA GLY A 42 -8.43 -14.83 -8.82
C GLY A 42 -8.75 -14.51 -7.35
N LEU A 43 -7.74 -14.25 -6.53
CA LEU A 43 -7.83 -14.01 -5.09
C LEU A 43 -7.57 -12.56 -4.73
N ALA A 44 -8.34 -11.70 -5.37
CA ALA A 44 -8.99 -10.68 -4.58
C ALA A 44 -9.52 -11.32 -3.27
N ALA A 45 -9.07 -10.76 -2.14
CA ALA A 45 -8.87 -11.37 -0.82
C ALA A 45 -9.45 -12.77 -0.50
N THR A 46 -8.57 -13.74 -0.16
CA THR A 46 -8.97 -14.98 0.57
C THR A 46 -8.13 -15.18 1.83
N GLY A 47 -8.36 -14.32 2.83
CA GLY A 47 -7.68 -14.34 4.13
C GLY A 47 -8.60 -14.34 5.36
N ALA A 48 -9.92 -14.22 5.18
CA ALA A 48 -10.88 -14.44 6.26
C ALA A 48 -11.88 -15.50 5.81
N HIS A 49 -11.94 -16.63 6.52
CA HIS A 49 -12.97 -17.66 6.32
C HIS A 49 -14.39 -17.07 6.35
N CYS A 50 -14.58 -15.90 6.98
CA CYS A 50 -15.86 -15.17 7.05
C CYS A 50 -16.01 -14.01 6.04
N ALA A 51 -14.97 -13.62 5.28
CA ALA A 51 -15.07 -12.51 4.30
C ALA A 51 -15.15 -12.98 2.84
N ALA A 52 -15.15 -14.30 2.60
CA ALA A 52 -15.18 -14.88 1.26
C ALA A 52 -16.47 -14.57 0.47
N SER A 53 -17.53 -14.08 1.13
CA SER A 53 -18.80 -13.72 0.47
C SER A 53 -18.88 -12.29 -0.05
N ALA A 54 -17.92 -11.40 0.26
CA ALA A 54 -17.93 -10.02 -0.23
C ALA A 54 -17.28 -9.84 -1.62
N VAL A 55 -16.56 -10.86 -2.12
CA VAL A 55 -15.96 -10.89 -3.47
C VAL A 55 -16.84 -11.74 -4.40
N GLN A 56 -18.16 -11.55 -4.39
CA GLN A 56 -19.09 -12.29 -5.25
C GLN A 56 -20.26 -11.43 -5.73
N VAL A 57 -20.08 -10.15 -6.08
CA VAL A 57 -21.02 -9.45 -6.98
C VAL A 57 -20.27 -8.39 -7.77
N GLN A 58 -19.87 -8.74 -9.00
CA GLN A 58 -19.59 -7.78 -10.06
C GLN A 58 -20.55 -8.12 -11.21
N GLU A 59 -21.56 -7.27 -11.38
CA GLU A 59 -22.07 -6.96 -12.73
C GLU A 59 -21.16 -5.88 -13.34
#